data_AF-A0A349H6R3-F1
#
_entry.id   AF-A0A349H6R3-F1
#
_cell.length_a   1.000
_cell.length_b   1.000
_cell.length_c   1.000
_cell.angle_alpha   90.00
_cell.angle_beta   90.00
_cell.angle_gamma   90.00
#
_symmetry.space_group_name_H-M   'P 1'
#
loop_
_entity.id
_entity.type
_entity.pdbx_description
1 polymer ?
#
loop_
_entity_poly.entity_id
_entity_poly.type
_entity_poly.pdbx_seq_one_letter_code
_entity_poly.pdbx_strand_id
1 'polypeptide(L)' 'MNTITIPKSLMKDDDLVVLPRREYEALVGLKQFKEFTPTAALKKALVTAEKNFSSGKTLSYDGLVKKLGFGN' A
#
# COMPACT_ATOMS: atom_id res chain seq x y z
N MET A 1 0.26 -31.32 24.83
CA MET A 1 0.59 -31.32 23.39
C MET A 1 -0.74 -31.47 22.66
N ASN A 2 -1.26 -30.40 22.08
CA ASN A 2 -2.57 -30.44 21.43
C ASN A 2 -2.41 -30.94 19.99
N THR A 3 -3.04 -32.07 19.68
CA THR A 3 -3.08 -32.61 18.33
C THR A 3 -4.21 -31.91 17.57
N ILE A 4 -3.87 -31.18 16.52
CA ILE A 4 -4.85 -30.54 15.63
C ILE A 4 -5.00 -31.41 14.39
N THR A 5 -6.19 -31.95 14.17
CA THR A 5 -6.50 -32.77 12.98
C THR A 5 -7.13 -31.88 11.91
N ILE A 6 -6.47 -31.77 10.77
CA ILE A 6 -6.93 -30.95 9.64
C ILE A 6 -7.43 -31.88 8.53
N PRO A 7 -8.71 -31.80 8.13
CA PRO A 7 -9.26 -32.62 7.05
C PRO A 7 -8.53 -32.40 5.72
N LYS A 8 -8.15 -33.50 5.05
CA LYS A 8 -7.49 -33.46 3.73
C LYS A 8 -8.31 -32.75 2.64
N SER A 9 -9.63 -32.69 2.79
CA SER A 9 -10.52 -31.99 1.85
C SER A 9 -10.27 -30.48 1.79
N LEU A 10 -9.63 -29.89 2.80
CA LEU A 10 -9.26 -28.47 2.83
C LEU A 10 -7.96 -28.19 2.05
N MET A 11 -7.21 -29.21 1.62
CA MET A 11 -5.90 -29.08 0.97
C MET A 11 -5.96 -29.40 -0.53
N LYS A 12 -7.09 -29.11 -1.20
CA LYS A 12 -7.37 -29.64 -2.54
C LYS A 12 -6.33 -29.27 -3.60
N ASP A 13 -5.76 -28.08 -3.56
CA ASP A 13 -4.88 -27.57 -4.63
C ASP A 13 -3.72 -26.66 -4.15
N ASP A 14 -3.47 -26.51 -2.84
CA ASP A 14 -2.57 -25.46 -2.31
C ASP A 14 -1.78 -25.86 -1.04
N ASP A 15 -0.77 -25.04 -0.71
CA ASP A 15 0.00 -25.11 0.53
C ASP A 15 -0.83 -24.69 1.76
N LEU A 16 -0.80 -25.51 2.82
CA LEU A 16 -1.46 -25.23 4.08
C LEU A 16 -0.52 -24.54 5.07
N VAL A 17 -0.88 -23.33 5.51
CA VAL A 17 -0.15 -22.58 6.54
C VAL A 17 -0.96 -22.53 7.83
N VAL A 18 -0.36 -22.95 8.95
CA VAL A 18 -0.97 -22.86 10.27
C VAL A 18 -0.43 -21.63 10.98
N LEU A 19 -1.34 -20.75 11.41
CA LEU A 19 -0.98 -19.51 12.11
C LEU A 19 -1.87 -19.27 13.33
N PRO A 20 -1.35 -18.59 14.36
CA PRO A 20 -2.15 -18.16 15.50
C PRO A 20 -3.29 -17.24 15.07
N ARG A 21 -4.46 -17.39 15.72
CA ARG A 21 -5.66 -16.60 15.43
C ARG A 21 -5.40 -15.09 15.39
N ARG A 22 -4.63 -14.58 16.36
CA ARG A 22 -4.29 -13.15 16.47
C ARG A 22 -3.53 -12.63 15.24
N GLU A 23 -2.63 -13.45 14.70
CA GLU A 23 -1.85 -13.11 13.50
C GLU A 23 -2.73 -13.17 12.25
N TYR A 24 -3.63 -14.14 12.17
CA TYR A 24 -4.59 -14.24 11.06
C TYR A 24 -5.48 -13.00 10.99
N GLU A 25 -6.05 -12.59 12.12
CA GLU A 25 -6.91 -11.41 12.19
C GLU A 25 -6.16 -10.12 11.81
N ALA A 26 -4.87 -10.01 12.18
CA ALA A 26 -4.02 -8.89 11.77
C ALA A 26 -3.78 -8.86 10.25
N LEU A 27 -3.52 -10.03 9.64
CA LEU A 27 -3.30 -10.15 8.19
C LEU A 27 -4.57 -9.88 7.39
N VAL A 28 -5.72 -10.35 7.87
CA VAL A 28 -7.03 -10.05 7.26
C VAL A 28 -7.38 -8.56 7.39
N GLY A 29 -6.98 -7.93 8.49
CA GLY A 29 -7.18 -6.50 8.73
C GLY A 29 -6.27 -5.57 7.92
N LEU A 30 -5.19 -6.09 7.33
CA LEU A 30 -4.40 -5.35 6.34
C LEU A 30 -5.28 -5.14 5.11
N LYS A 31 -5.88 -3.95 5.00
CA LYS A 31 -6.55 -3.52 3.78
C LYS A 31 -5.60 -3.80 2.62
N GLN A 32 -6.05 -4.59 1.64
CA GLN A 32 -5.43 -4.63 0.33
C GLN A 32 -5.57 -3.23 -0.27
N PHE A 33 -4.57 -2.39 -0.05
CA PHE A 33 -4.46 -1.14 -0.77
C PHE A 33 -4.37 -1.53 -2.24
N LYS A 34 -5.19 -0.91 -3.09
CA LYS A 34 -4.98 -1.03 -4.52
C LYS A 34 -3.57 -0.53 -4.78
N GLU A 35 -2.68 -1.44 -5.17
CA GLU A 35 -1.35 -1.07 -5.61
C GLU A 35 -1.53 -0.06 -6.73
N PHE A 36 -1.04 1.15 -6.49
CA PHE A 36 -1.12 2.20 -7.47
C PHE A 36 -0.15 1.87 -8.59
N THR A 37 -0.66 1.53 -9.76
CA THR A 37 0.16 1.32 -10.96
C THR A 37 0.36 2.66 -11.67
N PRO A 38 1.52 3.32 -11.51
CA PRO A 38 1.73 4.63 -12.13
C PRO A 38 1.80 4.50 -13.66
N THR A 39 1.09 5.38 -14.36
CA THR A 39 1.31 5.60 -15.79
C THR A 39 2.67 6.24 -16.06
N ALA A 40 3.16 6.15 -17.29
CA ALA A 40 4.46 6.70 -17.69
C ALA A 40 4.60 8.22 -17.39
N ALA A 41 3.51 8.98 -17.52
CA ALA A 41 3.47 10.40 -17.16
C ALA A 41 3.70 10.61 -15.66
N LEU A 42 3.06 9.80 -14.81
CA LEU A 42 3.21 9.88 -13.35
C LEU A 42 4.63 9.51 -12.91
N LYS A 43 5.26 8.51 -13.54
CA LYS A 43 6.67 8.19 -13.29
C LYS A 43 7.60 9.37 -13.62
N LYS A 44 7.38 10.04 -14.75
CA LYS A 44 8.16 11.24 -15.12
C LYS A 44 7.93 12.41 -14.16
N ALA A 45 6.70 12.59 -13.70
CA ALA A 45 6.35 13.60 -12.72
C ALA A 45 7.07 13.36 -11.37
N LEU A 46 7.17 12.11 -10.91
CA LEU A 46 7.92 11.75 -9.70
C LEU A 46 9.41 12.07 -9.82
N VAL A 47 10.06 11.68 -10.92
CA VAL A 47 11.47 12.03 -11.16
C VAL A 47 11.70 13.55 -11.16
N THR A 48 10.74 14.29 -11.71
CA THR A 48 10.80 15.76 -11.70
C THR A 48 10.62 16.31 -10.29
N ALA A 49 9.70 15.75 -9.52
CA ALA A 49 9.44 16.13 -8.13
C ALA A 49 10.67 15.88 -7.25
N GLU A 50 11.35 14.74 -7.40
CA GLU A 50 12.59 14.42 -6.69
C GLU A 50 13.71 15.43 -6.98
N LYS A 51 13.90 15.80 -8.25
CA LYS A 51 14.87 16.83 -8.66
C LYS A 51 14.53 18.21 -8.12
N ASN A 52 13.25 18.57 -8.08
CA ASN A 52 12.81 19.83 -7.50
C ASN A 52 13.02 19.84 -5.99
N PHE A 53 12.77 18.73 -5.30
CA PHE A 53 13.00 18.59 -3.88
C PHE A 53 14.50 18.71 -3.53
N SER A 54 15.38 18.00 -4.25
CA SER A 54 16.83 18.07 -4.02
C SER A 54 17.43 19.45 -4.29
N SER A 55 16.82 20.24 -5.17
CA SER A 55 17.20 21.64 -5.44
C SER A 55 16.50 22.66 -4.53
N GLY A 56 15.75 22.20 -3.51
CA GLY A 56 15.03 23.07 -2.57
C GLY A 56 13.83 23.80 -3.19
N LYS A 57 13.41 23.43 -4.40
CA LYS A 57 12.27 24.00 -5.10
C LYS A 57 10.98 23.30 -4.65
N THR A 58 10.52 23.63 -3.47
CA THR A 58 9.26 23.15 -2.92
C THR A 58 8.20 24.24 -2.96
N LEU A 59 6.95 23.83 -2.80
CA LEU A 59 5.83 24.75 -2.69
C LEU A 59 5.33 24.74 -1.25
N SER A 60 5.17 25.90 -0.63
CA SER A 60 4.50 25.99 0.67
C SER A 60 3.02 25.66 0.52
N TYR A 61 2.38 25.27 1.62
CA TYR A 61 0.96 24.95 1.64
C TYR A 61 0.10 26.10 1.09
N ASP A 62 0.36 27.34 1.50
CA ASP A 62 -0.37 28.51 1.00
C ASP A 62 -0.12 28.75 -0.50
N GLY A 63 1.09 28.49 -0.96
CA GLY A 63 1.43 28.53 -2.38
C GLY A 63 0.69 27.47 -3.17
N LEU A 64 0.48 26.29 -2.58
CA LEU A 64 -0.23 25.16 -3.19
C LEU A 64 -1.71 25.46 -3.34
N VAL A 65 -2.34 25.92 -2.26
CA VAL A 65 -3.74 26.34 -2.23
C VAL A 65 -4.02 27.40 -3.28
N LYS A 66 -3.19 28.45 -3.35
CA LYS A 66 -3.34 29.52 -4.35
C LYS A 66 -3.13 29.06 -5.79
N LYS A 67 -2.15 28.19 -6.05
CA LYS A 67 -1.83 27.74 -7.42
C LYS A 67 -2.82 26.73 -7.96
N LEU A 68 -3.32 25.83 -7.12
CA LEU A 68 -4.24 24.76 -7.52
C LEU A 68 -5.71 25.14 -7.33
N GLY A 69 -5.98 26.33 -6.81
CA GLY A 69 -7.35 26.82 -6.62
C GLY A 69 -8.11 26.02 -5.56
N PHE A 70 -7.43 25.38 -4.62
CA PHE A 70 -8.04 24.71 -3.47
C PHE A 70 -8.48 25.74 -2.42
N GLY A 71 -9.29 26.72 -2.82
CA GLY A 71 -10.02 27.56 -1.88
C GLY A 71 -11.37 26.92 -1.58
N ASN A 72 -11.74 26.86 -0.31
CA ASN A 72 -13.16 26.83 0.06
C ASN A 72 -13.83 28.14 -0.39
#